data_AF-A0A439LK25-F1
#
_entry.id   AF-A0A439LK25-F1
#
_cell.length_a   1.000
_cell.length_b   1.000
_cell.length_c   1.000
_cell.angle_alpha   90.00
_cell.angle_beta   90.00
_cell.angle_gamma   90.00
#
_symmetry.space_group_name_H-M   'P 1'
#
loop_
_entity.id
_entity.type
_entity.pdbx_description
1 polymer ?
#
loop_
_entity_poly.entity_id
_entity_poly.type
_entity_poly.pdbx_seq_one_letter_code
_entity_poly.pdbx_strand_id
1 'polypeptide(L)'
;MFVREKNIRGYTYLYLVESVREEGRMKQRIIRNLGRREAVLASGDLDRLAASVGRYAERAMVLQAIEHGSTSLHTRRIGAPLLFGRLWETPVAGRSSKGC
;
A
#
# COMPACT_ATOMS: atom_id res chain seq x y z
N MET A 1 0.92 9.01 -4.66
CA MET A 1 2.02 9.60 -3.89
C MET A 1 3.13 8.57 -3.81
N PHE A 2 4.38 8.94 -4.04
CA PHE A 2 5.51 8.01 -4.09
C PHE A 2 6.81 8.72 -3.70
N VAL A 3 7.86 7.94 -3.38
CA VAL A 3 9.19 8.47 -3.10
C VAL A 3 9.99 8.54 -4.40
N ARG A 4 10.65 9.66 -4.64
CA ARG A 4 11.48 9.91 -5.81
C ARG A 4 12.89 10.31 -5.40
N GLU A 5 13.88 9.76 -6.09
CA GLU A 5 15.27 10.19 -5.99
C GLU A 5 15.53 11.42 -6.86
N LYS A 6 16.34 12.35 -6.35
CA LYS A 6 16.84 13.50 -7.11
C LYS A 6 18.31 13.71 -6.78
N ASN A 7 19.16 13.62 -7.79
CA ASN A 7 20.59 13.93 -7.68
C ASN A 7 20.80 15.44 -7.84
N ILE A 8 21.50 16.04 -6.88
CA ILE A 8 21.83 17.46 -6.86
C ILE A 8 23.29 17.59 -6.44
N ARG A 9 24.13 18.14 -7.34
CA ARG A 9 25.55 18.44 -7.07
C ARG A 9 26.32 17.25 -6.44
N GLY A 10 26.06 16.03 -6.93
CA GLY A 10 26.74 14.81 -6.46
C GLY A 10 26.09 14.14 -5.26
N TYR A 11 25.03 14.72 -4.68
CA TYR A 11 24.28 14.12 -3.58
C TYR A 11 22.89 13.69 -4.02
N THR A 12 22.48 12.48 -3.61
CA THR A 12 21.14 11.97 -3.87
C THR A 12 20.22 12.29 -2.70
N TYR A 13 19.09 12.93 -2.99
CA TYR A 13 18.04 13.26 -2.02
C TYR A 13 16.77 12.47 -2.32
N LEU A 14 16.04 12.12 -1.26
CA LEU A 14 14.74 11.47 -1.32
C LEU A 14 13.63 12.49 -1.09
N TYR A 15 12.66 12.51 -1.99
CA TYR A 15 11.49 13.39 -1.91
C TYR A 15 10.21 12.57 -1.95
N LEU A 16 9.26 12.93 -1.11
CA LEU A 16 7.91 12.43 -1.15
C LEU A 16 7.09 13.32 -2.07
N VAL A 17 6.57 12.75 -3.16
CA VAL A 17 5.85 13.47 -4.20
C VAL A 17 4.43 12.94 -4.35
N GLU A 18 3.50 13.83 -4.66
CA GLU A 18 2.16 13.48 -5.12
C GLU A 18 1.98 13.77 -6.59
N SER A 19 1.08 13.04 -7.22
CA SER A 19 0.65 13.32 -8.59
C SER A 19 -0.69 14.03 -8.53
N VAL A 20 -0.72 15.27 -8.99
CA VAL A 20 -1.90 16.13 -9.02
C VAL A 20 -2.28 16.36 -10.47
N ARG A 21 -3.57 16.25 -10.80
CA ARG A 21 -4.08 16.68 -12.11
C ARG A 21 -4.46 18.14 -12.02
N GLU A 22 -3.78 18.98 -12.81
CA GLU A 22 -4.04 20.41 -12.89
C GLU A 22 -4.20 20.77 -14.38
N GLU A 23 -5.33 21.39 -14.73
CA GLU A 23 -5.66 21.82 -16.11
C GLU A 23 -5.54 20.69 -17.16
N GLY A 24 -6.00 19.49 -16.80
CA GLY A 24 -5.96 18.32 -17.68
C GLY A 24 -4.57 17.70 -17.85
N ARG A 25 -3.52 18.23 -17.21
CA ARG A 25 -2.16 17.67 -17.22
C ARG A 25 -1.81 17.06 -15.87
N MET A 26 -1.15 15.91 -15.88
CA MET A 26 -0.62 15.27 -14.67
C MET A 26 0.69 15.96 -14.28
N LYS A 27 0.71 16.66 -13.16
CA LYS A 27 1.90 17.29 -12.58
C LYS A 27 2.34 16.53 -11.33
N GLN A 28 3.64 16.52 -11.06
CA GLN A 28 4.20 15.99 -9.81
C GLN A 28 4.48 17.16 -8.86
N ARG A 29 3.91 17.13 -7.65
CA ARG A 29 4.16 18.12 -6.60
C ARG A 29 4.99 17.48 -5.50
N ILE A 30 6.02 18.18 -5.04
CA ILE A 30 6.82 17.75 -3.89
C ILE A 30 6.04 18.07 -2.62
N ILE A 31 5.72 17.05 -1.84
CA ILE A 31 5.08 17.19 -0.53
C ILE A 31 6.14 17.46 0.53
N ARG A 32 7.20 16.65 0.53
CA ARG A 32 8.23 16.72 1.59
C ARG A 32 9.59 16.25 1.09
N ASN A 33 10.64 16.90 1.59
CA ASN A 33 12.01 16.39 1.50
C ASN A 33 12.25 15.41 2.65
N LEU A 34 12.58 14.16 2.33
CA LEU A 34 12.88 13.12 3.31
C LEU A 34 14.34 13.17 3.78
N GLY A 35 15.22 13.85 3.03
CA GLY A 35 16.62 14.02 3.37
C GLY A 35 17.57 13.41 2.33
N ARG A 36 18.86 13.40 2.65
CA ARG A 36 19.91 12.81 1.81
C ARG A 36 19.84 11.29 1.89
N ARG A 37 19.80 10.61 0.75
CA ARG A 37 19.63 9.14 0.62
C ARG A 37 20.55 8.37 1.57
N GLU A 38 21.84 8.67 1.57
CA GLU A 38 22.82 8.00 2.43
C GLU A 38 22.54 8.19 3.92
N ALA A 39 22.16 9.40 4.33
CA ALA A 39 21.88 9.69 5.74
C ALA A 39 20.59 9.00 6.22
N VAL A 40 19.54 9.01 5.39
CA VAL A 40 18.24 8.41 5.74
C VAL A 40 18.30 6.88 5.70
N LEU A 41 19.10 6.31 4.80
CA LEU A 41 19.39 4.87 4.79
C LEU A 41 20.24 4.46 6.00
N ALA A 42 21.24 5.26 6.37
CA ALA A 42 22.08 4.98 7.53
C ALA A 42 21.34 5.15 8.87
N SER A 43 20.38 6.08 8.96
CA SER A 43 19.59 6.30 10.18
C SER A 43 18.47 5.28 10.38
N GLY A 44 18.09 4.53 9.34
CA GLY A 44 16.96 3.61 9.37
C GLY A 44 15.59 4.31 9.43
N ASP A 45 15.55 5.63 9.24
CA ASP A 45 14.28 6.38 9.28
C ASP A 45 13.36 6.04 8.10
N LEU A 46 13.95 5.63 6.97
CA LEU A 46 13.18 5.14 5.83
C LEU A 46 12.45 3.84 6.17
N ASP A 47 13.11 2.92 6.90
CA ASP A 47 12.50 1.65 7.32
C ASP A 47 11.39 1.87 8.33
N ARG A 48 11.57 2.82 9.26
CA ARG A 48 10.50 3.24 10.18
C ARG A 48 9.30 3.82 9.45
N LEU A 49 9.53 4.66 8.45
CA LEU A 49 8.47 5.22 7.61
C LEU A 49 7.76 4.11 6.83
N ALA A 50 8.50 3.20 6.22
CA ALA A 50 7.96 2.06 5.48
C ALA A 50 7.11 1.15 6.40
N ALA A 51 7.59 0.82 7.60
CA ALA A 51 6.84 0.03 8.57
C ALA A 51 5.57 0.75 9.03
N SER A 52 5.64 2.06 9.29
CA SER A 52 4.48 2.84 9.72
C SER A 52 3.39 2.90 8.64
N VAL A 53 3.76 3.12 7.38
CA VAL A 53 2.84 3.13 6.24
C VAL A 53 2.35 1.73 5.91
N GLY A 54 3.21 0.72 6.01
CA GLY A 54 2.90 -0.69 5.76
C GLY A 54 1.75 -1.22 6.60
N ARG A 55 1.62 -0.77 7.86
CA ARG A 55 0.47 -1.11 8.73
C ARG A 55 -0.89 -0.75 8.12
N TYR A 56 -0.95 0.30 7.29
CA TYR A 56 -2.16 0.71 6.60
C TYR A 56 -2.28 0.13 5.18
N ALA A 57 -1.24 -0.56 4.73
CA ALA A 57 -1.11 -1.13 3.40
C ALA A 57 -0.96 -2.66 3.46
N GLU A 58 -1.59 -3.32 4.45
CA GLU A 58 -1.50 -4.78 4.68
C GLU A 58 -1.71 -5.59 3.39
N ARG A 59 -2.72 -5.23 2.59
CA ARG A 59 -2.98 -5.87 1.28
C ARG A 59 -1.81 -5.69 0.30
N ALA A 60 -1.20 -4.51 0.26
CA ALA A 60 -0.05 -4.25 -0.62
C ALA A 60 1.20 -4.97 -0.13
N MET A 61 1.40 -5.11 1.19
CA MET A 61 2.50 -5.87 1.77
C MET A 61 2.41 -7.35 1.43
N VAL A 62 1.22 -7.94 1.51
CA VAL A 62 0.98 -9.35 1.11
C VAL A 62 1.26 -9.55 -0.38
N LEU A 63 0.84 -8.61 -1.23
CA LEU A 63 1.13 -8.67 -2.67
C LEU A 63 2.63 -8.53 -2.97
N GLN A 64 3.34 -7.64 -2.28
CA GLN A 64 4.80 -7.54 -2.43
C GLN A 64 5.52 -8.80 -1.92
N ALA A 65 5.03 -9.42 -0.84
CA ALA A 65 5.58 -10.68 -0.35
C ALA A 65 5.41 -11.80 -1.39
N ILE A 66 4.23 -11.90 -2.02
CA ILE A 66 3.97 -12.81 -3.14
C ILE A 66 4.92 -12.52 -4.32
N GLU A 67 5.06 -11.26 -4.71
CA GLU A 67 5.85 -10.83 -5.88
C GLU A 67 7.36 -11.00 -5.66
N HIS A 68 7.85 -10.85 -4.43
CA HIS A 68 9.26 -11.06 -4.06
C HIS A 68 9.58 -12.51 -3.68
N GLY A 69 8.64 -13.45 -3.89
CA GLY A 69 8.88 -14.88 -3.69
C GLY A 69 9.09 -15.27 -2.23
N SER A 70 8.68 -14.42 -1.27
CA SER A 70 8.76 -14.81 0.15
C SER A 70 7.77 -15.95 0.42
N THR A 71 8.40 -17.05 0.80
CA THR A 71 7.91 -18.42 0.69
C THR A 71 6.98 -18.79 1.86
N SER A 72 6.08 -19.75 1.59
CA SER A 72 5.09 -20.41 2.48
C SER A 72 3.68 -19.80 2.58
N LEU A 73 3.09 -19.41 1.44
CA LEU A 73 1.65 -19.23 1.37
C LEU A 73 0.95 -20.58 1.34
N HIS A 74 0.39 -20.99 2.48
CA HIS A 74 -0.51 -22.14 2.55
C HIS A 74 -1.85 -21.77 1.92
N THR A 75 -1.98 -22.05 0.63
CA THR A 75 -3.26 -21.96 -0.08
C THR A 75 -4.13 -23.15 0.31
N ARG A 76 -5.05 -22.92 1.26
CA ARG A 76 -6.09 -23.90 1.56
C ARG A 76 -7.14 -23.84 0.46
N ARG A 77 -7.22 -24.87 -0.39
CA ARG A 77 -8.30 -25.02 -1.36
C ARG A 77 -9.60 -25.29 -0.60
N ILE A 78 -10.39 -24.25 -0.40
CA ILE A 78 -11.73 -24.37 0.17
C ILE A 78 -12.61 -24.90 -0.96
N GLY A 79 -13.02 -26.17 -0.88
CA GLY A 79 -13.98 -26.73 -1.83
C GLY A 79 -15.29 -25.94 -1.79
N ALA A 80 -15.99 -25.89 -2.93
CA ALA A 80 -17.28 -25.21 -3.07
C ALA A 80 -18.23 -25.37 -1.87
N PRO A 81 -18.40 -26.57 -1.26
CA PRO A 81 -19.31 -26.74 -0.12
C PRO A 81 -18.94 -25.91 1.12
N LEU A 82 -17.65 -25.71 1.41
CA LEU A 82 -17.19 -24.93 2.56
C LEU A 82 -17.30 -23.41 2.33
N LEU A 83 -17.29 -22.99 1.07
CA LEU A 83 -17.47 -21.59 0.66
C LEU A 83 -18.95 -21.19 0.77
N PHE A 84 -19.86 -22.09 0.37
CA PHE A 84 -21.31 -21.88 0.48
C PHE A 84 -21.87 -22.14 1.88
N GLY A 85 -21.26 -23.02 2.68
CA GLY A 85 -21.69 -23.27 4.06
C GLY A 85 -21.64 -22.01 4.93
N ARG A 86 -20.54 -21.23 4.84
CA ARG A 86 -20.38 -19.96 5.56
C ARG A 86 -21.30 -18.85 5.03
N LEU A 87 -21.60 -18.84 3.73
CA LEU A 87 -22.53 -17.90 3.12
C LEU A 87 -23.98 -18.15 3.59
N TRP A 88 -24.33 -19.42 3.81
CA TRP A 88 -25.66 -19.82 4.28
C TRP A 88 -25.85 -19.68 5.80
N GLU A 89 -24.76 -19.73 6.58
CA GLU A 89 -24.78 -19.52 8.04
C GLU A 89 -24.95 -18.04 8.44
N THR A 90 -24.64 -17.10 7.55
CA THR A 90 -24.92 -15.68 7.77
C THR A 90 -26.19 -15.34 6.99
N PRO A 91 -27.38 -15.26 7.61
CA PRO A 91 -28.52 -14.70 6.91
C PRO A 91 -28.14 -13.26 6.59
N VAL A 92 -27.99 -12.94 5.31
CA VAL A 92 -28.06 -11.55 4.86
C VAL A 92 -29.50 -11.15 5.16
N ALA A 93 -29.72 -10.60 6.36
CA ALA A 93 -30.99 -10.00 6.71
C ALA A 93 -31.14 -8.78 5.81
N GLY A 94 -31.75 -9.01 4.64
CA GLY A 94 -32.18 -7.96 3.74
C GLY A 94 -33.10 -7.04 4.52
N ARG A 95 -32.57 -5.89 4.93
CA ARG A 95 -33.33 -4.82 5.55
C ARG A 95 -34.22 -4.22 4.45
N SER A 96 -35.34 -4.87 4.17
CA SER A 96 -36.44 -4.29 3.41
C SER A 96 -37.18 -3.32 4.33
N SER A 97 -36.72 -2.07 4.38
CA SER A 97 -37.58 -0.96 4.81
C SER A 97 -38.53 -0.66 3.66
N LYS A 98 -39.69 -1.31 3.67
CA LYS A 98 -40.85 -0.87 2.89
C LYS A 98 -41.28 0.48 3.45
N GLY A 99 -41.31 1.49 2.58
CA GLY A 99 -42.13 2.67 2.80
C GLY A 99 -43.59 2.31 2.62
N CYS A 100 -44.40 2.68 3.61
CA CYS A 100 -45.76 3.20 3.52
C CYS A 100 -46.18 3.63 4.92
#